data_AF-A0A952SP59-F1
#
_entry.id   AF-A0A952SP59-F1
#
_cell.length_a   1.000
_cell.length_b   1.000
_cell.length_c   1.000
_cell.angle_alpha   90.00
_cell.angle_beta   90.00
_cell.angle_gamma   90.00
#
_symmetry.space_group_name_H-M   'P 1'
#
loop_
_entity.id
_entity.type
_entity.pdbx_description
1 polymer ?
#
loop_
_entity_poly.entity_id
_entity_poly.type
_entity_poly.pdbx_seq_one_letter_code
_entity_poly.pdbx_strand_id
1 'polypeptide(L)'
;MNSTPDEGIYELAPAESPKPRPRTPPQAGNPIPCPSCGYDLRGNAFGRCPECGKVITLSALRHAEAKRKQTWRDSPAIVAALCVTIGTGVALMTQGVSAAITGDSPLEMMVFMGIFLAVSLVVACVVYFLCAAMWIGWSQNVGTTMLQVCAAYGLSFGAGALLGQIPFPFLPWFASVVILIGLLIKFLEIDIRDAAIVAVLVWVARGGIGLIVAVLMWG
;
A
#
# COMPACT_ATOMS: atom_id res chain seq x y z
N MET A 1 50.60 82.06 33.35
CA MET A 1 49.31 81.57 33.88
C MET A 1 48.74 80.64 32.82
N ASN A 2 48.87 79.33 33.04
CA ASN A 2 48.44 78.27 32.12
C ASN A 2 46.95 77.99 32.33
N SER A 3 46.15 78.28 31.30
CA SER A 3 44.76 77.86 31.19
C SER A 3 44.71 76.41 30.69
N THR A 4 44.26 75.48 31.54
CA THR A 4 43.95 74.10 31.18
C THR A 4 42.68 74.05 30.32
N PRO A 5 42.65 73.26 29.23
CA PRO A 5 41.46 73.11 28.40
C PRO A 5 40.40 72.26 29.10
N ASP A 6 39.15 72.71 28.96
CA ASP A 6 37.91 72.15 29.50
C ASP A 6 37.67 70.74 28.95
N GLU A 7 37.74 69.71 29.82
CA GLU A 7 37.33 68.35 29.51
C GLU A 7 35.79 68.29 29.50
N GLY A 8 35.21 68.52 28.32
CA GLY A 8 33.79 68.35 28.08
C GLY A 8 33.34 66.92 28.38
N ILE A 9 32.58 66.75 29.45
CA ILE A 9 31.91 65.50 29.83
C ILE A 9 30.79 65.25 28.82
N TYR A 10 31.01 64.33 27.88
CA TYR A 10 29.96 63.89 26.97
C TYR A 10 29.00 62.96 27.73
N GLU A 11 27.83 63.47 28.08
CA GLU A 11 26.73 62.72 28.68
C GLU A 11 26.22 61.70 27.64
N LEU A 12 26.60 60.43 27.82
CA LEU A 12 26.20 59.33 26.95
C LEU A 12 24.67 59.15 27.01
N ALA A 13 24.01 59.38 25.88
CA ALA A 13 22.57 59.20 25.75
C ALA A 13 22.14 57.78 26.15
N PRO A 14 20.99 57.62 26.84
CA PRO A 14 20.52 56.32 27.32
C PRO A 14 20.32 55.34 26.15
N ALA A 15 20.89 54.14 26.28
CA ALA A 15 20.80 53.09 25.27
C ALA A 15 19.34 52.76 24.95
N GLU A 16 18.95 52.99 23.70
CA GLU A 16 17.61 52.70 23.19
C GLU A 16 17.29 51.21 23.33
N SER A 17 16.16 50.90 23.98
CA SER A 17 15.73 49.51 24.19
C SER A 17 15.58 48.77 22.86
N PRO A 18 16.20 47.60 22.67
CA PRO A 18 16.20 46.91 21.39
C PRO A 18 14.78 46.54 20.97
N LYS A 19 14.33 47.10 19.84
CA LYS A 19 13.03 46.78 19.23
C LYS A 19 12.86 45.25 19.11
N PRO A 20 11.75 44.67 19.58
CA PRO A 20 11.49 43.24 19.43
C PRO A 20 11.48 42.89 17.94
N ARG A 21 12.38 41.98 17.54
CA ARG A 21 12.44 41.52 16.15
C ARG A 21 11.11 40.84 15.80
N PRO A 22 10.53 41.11 14.61
CA PRO A 22 9.37 40.37 14.12
C PRO A 22 9.68 38.88 14.17
N ARG A 23 8.91 38.10 14.93
CA ARG A 23 9.05 36.65 14.95
C ARG A 23 8.63 36.15 13.57
N THR A 24 9.56 35.60 12.81
CA THR A 24 9.25 34.83 11.61
C THR A 24 8.18 33.79 11.98
N PRO A 25 7.03 33.74 11.28
CA PRO A 25 5.99 32.77 11.60
C PRO A 25 6.62 31.36 11.54
N PRO A 26 6.46 30.54 12.59
CA PRO A 26 7.06 29.22 12.63
C PRO A 26 6.62 28.44 11.40
N GLN A 27 7.59 27.95 10.63
CA GLN A 27 7.38 27.19 9.40
C GLN A 27 6.36 26.06 9.65
N ALA A 28 5.48 25.86 8.68
CA ALA A 28 4.37 24.90 8.72
C ALA A 28 4.86 23.45 8.87
N GLY A 29 5.21 23.03 10.10
CA GLY A 29 5.41 21.62 10.43
C GLY A 29 4.11 20.84 10.25
N ASN A 30 4.12 19.50 10.23
CA ASN A 30 2.89 18.68 10.10
C ASN A 30 1.91 18.88 11.28
N PRO A 31 0.58 18.74 11.08
CA PRO A 31 -0.40 18.96 12.15
C PRO A 31 -0.22 17.93 13.24
N ILE A 32 -0.40 18.35 14.50
CA ILE A 32 -0.36 17.46 15.66
C ILE A 32 -1.79 17.37 16.20
N PRO A 33 -2.65 16.53 15.59
CA PRO A 33 -4.04 16.44 16.00
C PRO A 33 -4.15 15.82 17.41
N CYS A 34 -5.08 16.32 18.21
CA CYS A 34 -5.44 15.75 19.48
C CYS A 34 -5.96 14.32 19.29
N PRO A 35 -5.48 13.32 20.05
CA PRO A 35 -5.91 11.93 19.90
C PRO A 35 -7.37 11.68 20.33
N SER A 36 -8.04 12.66 20.94
CA SER A 36 -9.45 12.53 21.35
C SER A 36 -10.42 13.22 20.40
N CYS A 37 -10.14 14.44 19.97
CA CYS A 37 -11.07 15.23 19.14
C CYS A 37 -10.51 15.67 17.77
N GLY A 38 -9.24 15.38 17.48
CA GLY A 38 -8.62 15.76 16.21
C GLY A 38 -8.15 17.22 16.10
N TYR A 39 -8.43 18.08 17.10
CA TYR A 39 -7.99 19.49 17.10
C TYR A 39 -6.48 19.63 16.95
N ASP A 40 -6.00 20.54 16.11
CA ASP A 40 -4.56 20.75 15.90
C ASP A 40 -3.93 21.41 17.13
N LEU A 41 -3.07 20.67 17.82
CA LEU A 41 -2.40 21.10 19.04
C LEU A 41 -1.15 21.94 18.77
N ARG A 42 -0.86 22.30 17.51
CA ARG A 42 0.27 23.18 17.19
C ARG A 42 0.14 24.52 17.91
N GLY A 43 1.23 24.95 18.53
CA GLY A 43 1.29 26.21 19.27
C GLY A 43 0.59 26.19 20.63
N ASN A 44 -0.03 25.07 21.03
CA ASN A 44 -0.62 24.95 22.35
C ASN A 44 0.45 24.62 23.38
N ALA A 45 0.82 25.62 24.20
CA ALA A 45 1.77 25.44 25.30
C ALA A 45 1.15 24.72 26.50
N PHE A 46 -0.18 24.68 26.58
CA PHE A 46 -0.90 24.07 27.68
C PHE A 46 -0.99 22.57 27.43
N GLY A 47 -0.57 21.74 28.39
CA GLY A 47 -0.66 20.28 28.34
C GLY A 47 -2.10 19.74 28.36
N ARG A 48 -3.08 20.51 27.86
CA ARG A 48 -4.50 20.17 27.74
C ARG A 48 -5.02 20.65 26.39
N CYS A 49 -5.88 19.86 25.75
CA CYS A 49 -6.56 20.28 24.53
C CYS A 49 -7.63 21.35 24.84
N PRO A 50 -7.67 22.47 24.11
CA PRO A 50 -8.64 23.55 24.36
C PRO A 50 -10.09 23.14 24.05
N GLU A 51 -10.29 22.26 23.07
CA GLU A 51 -11.63 21.81 22.66
C GLU A 51 -12.22 20.77 23.62
N CYS A 52 -11.45 19.72 23.95
CA CYS A 52 -11.97 18.59 24.72
C CYS A 52 -11.51 18.55 26.19
N GLY A 53 -10.65 19.48 26.61
CA GLY A 53 -10.12 19.56 27.98
C GLY A 53 -9.17 18.42 28.38
N LYS A 54 -8.96 17.42 27.52
CA LYS A 54 -8.14 16.25 27.82
C LYS A 54 -6.68 16.63 28.05
N VAL A 55 -6.10 16.12 29.11
CA VAL A 55 -4.67 16.26 29.40
C VAL A 55 -3.86 15.50 28.37
N ILE A 56 -2.97 16.21 27.66
CA ILE A 56 -2.12 15.67 26.61
C ILE A 56 -0.74 15.44 27.20
N THR A 57 -0.39 14.17 27.37
CA THR A 57 0.98 13.77 27.72
C THR A 57 1.81 13.53 26.46
N LEU A 58 3.12 13.76 26.57
CA LEU A 58 4.06 13.49 25.48
C LEU A 58 4.00 12.01 25.03
N SER A 59 3.77 11.09 25.97
CA SER A 59 3.59 9.66 25.68
C SER A 59 2.31 9.38 24.87
N ALA A 60 1.19 10.05 25.20
CA ALA A 60 -0.04 9.92 24.43
C ALA A 60 0.12 10.43 22.99
N LEU A 61 0.84 11.55 22.81
CA LEU A 61 1.17 12.06 21.47
C LEU A 61 2.06 11.08 20.69
N ARG A 62 3.12 10.55 21.31
CA ARG A 62 3.99 9.55 20.68
C ARG A 62 3.21 8.29 20.30
N HIS A 63 2.30 7.82 21.14
CA HIS A 63 1.45 6.66 20.81
C HIS A 63 0.46 6.95 19.68
N ALA A 64 -0.13 8.15 19.63
CA ALA A 64 -1.01 8.56 18.55
C ALA A 64 -0.25 8.69 17.22
N GLU A 65 0.97 9.26 17.25
CA GLU A 65 1.84 9.35 16.09
C GLU A 65 2.33 7.96 15.64
N ALA A 66 2.67 7.07 16.58
CA ALA A 66 3.02 5.68 16.28
C ALA A 66 1.86 4.95 15.62
N LYS A 67 0.63 5.06 16.15
CA LYS A 67 -0.58 4.52 15.51
C LYS A 67 -0.82 5.11 14.12
N ARG A 68 -0.59 6.40 13.93
CA ARG A 68 -0.75 7.08 12.64
C ARG A 68 0.29 6.63 11.61
N LYS A 69 1.55 6.50 12.01
CA LYS A 69 2.63 5.94 11.18
C LYS A 69 2.35 4.47 10.86
N GLN A 70 1.82 3.73 11.83
CA GLN A 70 1.41 2.34 11.65
C GLN A 70 0.25 2.24 10.65
N THR A 71 -0.78 3.09 10.71
CA THR A 71 -1.85 3.11 9.69
C THR A 71 -1.37 3.45 8.27
N TRP A 72 -0.30 4.22 8.12
CA TRP A 72 0.29 4.49 6.80
C TRP A 72 1.10 3.30 6.27
N ARG A 73 1.87 2.64 7.15
CA ARG A 73 2.66 1.45 6.79
C ARG A 73 1.80 0.21 6.57
N ASP A 74 0.72 0.11 7.33
CA ASP A 74 -0.30 -0.93 7.24
C ASP A 74 -1.39 -0.57 6.23
N SER A 75 -1.17 0.46 5.39
CA SER A 75 -2.10 0.76 4.32
C SER A 75 -2.21 -0.48 3.44
N PRO A 76 -3.38 -1.15 3.40
CA PRO A 76 -3.53 -2.41 2.69
C PRO A 76 -3.20 -2.25 1.22
N ALA A 77 -3.31 -1.03 0.68
CA ALA A 77 -2.92 -0.70 -0.68
C ALA A 77 -1.42 -0.85 -0.95
N ILE A 78 -0.54 -0.46 -0.02
CA ILE A 78 0.92 -0.56 -0.22
C ILE A 78 1.33 -2.03 -0.17
N VAL A 79 0.83 -2.76 0.83
CA VAL A 79 1.10 -4.20 0.97
C VAL A 79 0.59 -4.95 -0.25
N ALA A 80 -0.64 -4.67 -0.68
CA ALA A 80 -1.23 -5.32 -1.84
C ALA A 80 -0.46 -4.97 -3.14
N ALA A 81 -0.02 -3.72 -3.32
CA ALA A 81 0.79 -3.34 -4.49
C ALA A 81 2.14 -4.08 -4.51
N LEU A 82 2.80 -4.19 -3.35
CA LEU A 82 4.03 -4.97 -3.21
C LEU A 82 3.80 -6.46 -3.49
N CYS A 83 2.68 -7.02 -3.02
CA CYS A 83 2.31 -8.41 -3.28
C CYS A 83 2.04 -8.67 -4.76
N VAL A 84 1.41 -7.73 -5.49
CA VAL A 84 1.25 -7.80 -6.94
C VAL A 84 2.62 -7.86 -7.61
N THR A 85 3.50 -6.88 -7.34
CA THR A 85 4.79 -6.79 -8.03
C THR A 85 5.69 -7.99 -7.76
N ILE A 86 5.70 -8.49 -6.53
CA ILE A 86 6.46 -9.70 -6.18
C ILE A 86 5.85 -10.93 -6.87
N GLY A 87 4.53 -11.12 -6.79
CA GLY A 87 3.87 -12.30 -7.37
C GLY A 87 4.03 -12.39 -8.89
N THR A 88 3.83 -11.27 -9.59
CA THR A 88 3.99 -11.21 -11.06
C THR A 88 5.45 -11.30 -11.47
N GLY A 89 6.35 -10.63 -10.76
CA GLY A 89 7.79 -10.70 -11.01
C GLY A 89 8.35 -12.12 -10.85
N VAL A 90 7.97 -12.81 -9.77
CA VAL A 90 8.35 -14.22 -9.56
C VAL A 90 7.86 -15.08 -10.70
N ALA A 91 6.60 -14.95 -11.11
CA ALA A 91 6.05 -15.76 -12.17
C ALA A 91 6.76 -15.55 -13.52
N LEU A 92 7.03 -14.30 -13.90
CA LEU A 92 7.75 -13.97 -15.13
C LEU A 92 9.19 -14.48 -15.10
N MET A 93 9.87 -14.35 -13.96
CA MET A 93 11.22 -14.86 -13.79
C MET A 93 11.27 -16.39 -13.89
N THR A 94 10.36 -17.08 -13.22
CA THR A 94 10.29 -18.55 -13.26
C THR A 94 10.05 -19.05 -14.68
N GLN A 95 9.14 -18.44 -15.44
CA GLN A 95 8.88 -18.82 -16.83
C GLN A 95 10.02 -18.47 -17.78
N GLY A 96 10.69 -17.33 -17.58
CA GLY A 96 11.87 -16.96 -18.36
C GLY A 96 13.03 -17.95 -18.18
N VAL A 97 13.23 -18.44 -16.94
CA VAL A 97 14.21 -19.50 -16.66
C VAL A 97 13.80 -20.82 -17.32
N SER A 98 12.53 -21.21 -17.24
CA SER A 98 12.05 -22.43 -17.89
C SER A 98 12.23 -22.39 -19.41
N ALA A 99 11.90 -21.26 -20.07
CA ALA A 99 12.10 -21.08 -21.50
C ALA A 99 13.58 -21.16 -21.91
N ALA A 100 14.48 -20.58 -21.11
CA ALA A 100 15.91 -20.66 -21.34
C ALA A 100 16.45 -22.10 -21.27
N ILE A 101 15.83 -22.97 -20.47
CA ILE A 101 16.20 -24.39 -20.35
C ILE A 101 15.66 -25.20 -21.54
N THR A 102 14.46 -24.91 -22.03
CA THR A 102 13.85 -25.64 -23.16
C THR A 102 14.39 -25.23 -24.53
N GLY A 103 15.13 -24.11 -24.60
CA GLY A 103 15.66 -23.57 -25.85
C GLY A 103 14.64 -22.72 -26.62
N ASP A 104 13.48 -22.44 -26.02
CA ASP A 104 12.49 -21.53 -26.57
C ASP A 104 12.97 -20.08 -26.44
N SER A 105 12.47 -19.20 -27.31
CA SER A 105 12.84 -17.79 -27.22
C SER A 105 12.23 -17.19 -25.92
N PRO A 106 13.06 -16.70 -24.97
CA PRO A 106 12.55 -16.25 -23.68
C PRO A 106 11.65 -15.02 -23.84
N LEU A 107 11.89 -14.20 -24.88
CA LEU A 107 11.12 -13.01 -25.15
C LEU A 107 9.69 -13.33 -25.59
N GLU A 108 9.47 -14.31 -26.48
CA GLU A 108 8.11 -14.70 -26.88
C GLU A 108 7.32 -15.26 -25.70
N MET A 109 7.94 -16.13 -24.90
CA MET A 109 7.33 -16.67 -23.68
C MET A 109 7.00 -15.58 -22.65
N MET A 110 7.90 -14.61 -22.44
CA MET A 110 7.65 -13.50 -21.51
C MET A 110 6.51 -12.59 -21.99
N VAL A 111 6.48 -12.22 -23.27
CA VAL A 111 5.40 -11.40 -23.85
C VAL A 111 4.07 -12.13 -23.75
N PHE A 112 4.05 -13.40 -24.14
CA PHE A 112 2.88 -14.25 -24.09
C PHE A 112 2.32 -14.37 -22.67
N MET A 113 3.18 -14.73 -21.71
CA MET A 113 2.78 -14.87 -20.31
C MET A 113 2.36 -13.52 -19.71
N GLY A 114 3.00 -12.42 -20.11
CA GLY A 114 2.60 -11.07 -19.72
C GLY A 114 1.18 -10.73 -20.16
N ILE A 115 0.84 -11.00 -21.42
CA ILE A 115 -0.51 -10.78 -21.97
C ILE A 115 -1.52 -11.69 -21.27
N PHE A 116 -1.21 -12.99 -21.15
CA PHE A 116 -2.07 -13.96 -20.48
C PHE A 116 -2.37 -13.56 -19.03
N LEU A 117 -1.35 -13.12 -18.29
CA LEU A 117 -1.46 -12.63 -16.93
C LEU A 117 -2.33 -11.38 -16.84
N ALA A 118 -2.11 -10.40 -17.72
CA ALA A 118 -2.89 -9.15 -17.76
C ALA A 118 -4.38 -9.41 -18.01
N VAL A 119 -4.70 -10.24 -19.02
CA VAL A 119 -6.09 -10.62 -19.33
C VAL A 119 -6.70 -11.38 -18.16
N SER A 120 -5.99 -12.35 -17.60
CA SER A 120 -6.51 -13.16 -16.49
C SER A 120 -6.74 -12.34 -15.22
N LEU A 121 -5.88 -11.34 -14.94
CA LEU A 121 -6.04 -10.42 -13.83
C LEU A 121 -7.31 -9.57 -13.97
N VAL A 122 -7.56 -9.05 -15.17
CA VAL A 122 -8.79 -8.30 -15.47
C VAL A 122 -10.02 -9.18 -15.27
N VAL A 123 -9.98 -10.41 -15.80
CA VAL A 123 -11.08 -11.37 -15.63
C VAL A 123 -11.29 -11.71 -14.16
N ALA A 124 -10.23 -11.91 -13.38
CA ALA A 124 -10.34 -12.15 -11.94
C ALA A 124 -11.03 -10.99 -11.21
N CYS A 125 -10.68 -9.75 -11.55
CA CYS A 125 -11.33 -8.56 -11.01
C CYS A 125 -12.82 -8.53 -11.39
N VAL A 126 -13.15 -8.75 -12.66
CA VAL A 126 -14.54 -8.74 -13.15
C VAL A 126 -15.37 -9.83 -12.45
N VAL A 127 -14.87 -11.07 -12.38
CA VAL A 127 -15.55 -12.17 -11.69
C VAL A 127 -15.79 -11.82 -10.22
N TYR A 128 -14.78 -11.29 -9.54
CA TYR A 128 -14.93 -10.83 -8.16
C TYR A 128 -16.02 -9.77 -8.02
N PHE A 129 -15.99 -8.71 -8.84
CA PHE A 129 -16.96 -7.63 -8.75
C PHE A 129 -18.39 -8.07 -9.07
N LEU A 130 -18.57 -9.02 -9.99
CA LEU A 130 -19.87 -9.63 -10.25
C LEU A 130 -20.39 -10.41 -9.04
N CYS A 131 -19.55 -11.20 -8.39
CA CYS A 131 -19.91 -11.92 -7.15
C CYS A 131 -20.22 -10.92 -6.02
N ALA A 132 -19.43 -9.86 -5.91
CA ALA A 132 -19.61 -8.80 -4.91
C ALA A 132 -20.93 -8.04 -5.09
N ALA A 133 -21.30 -7.72 -6.32
CA ALA A 133 -22.56 -7.07 -6.64
C ALA A 133 -23.78 -7.98 -6.40
N MET A 134 -23.62 -9.30 -6.57
CA MET A 134 -24.74 -10.24 -6.56
C MET A 134 -25.09 -10.73 -5.15
N TRP A 135 -24.12 -11.00 -4.27
CA TRP A 135 -24.44 -11.48 -2.91
C TRP A 135 -23.44 -11.12 -1.80
N ILE A 136 -22.16 -10.88 -2.08
CA ILE A 136 -21.16 -10.63 -1.00
C ILE A 136 -21.36 -9.23 -0.38
N GLY A 137 -21.78 -8.26 -1.19
CA GLY A 137 -21.87 -6.86 -0.77
C GLY A 137 -20.51 -6.14 -0.81
N TRP A 138 -20.53 -4.85 -0.49
CA TRP A 138 -19.36 -3.96 -0.56
C TRP A 138 -19.02 -3.46 0.85
N SER A 139 -17.89 -3.90 1.41
CA SER A 139 -17.43 -3.49 2.74
C SER A 139 -16.39 -2.36 2.72
N GLN A 140 -15.72 -2.15 1.58
CA GLN A 140 -14.62 -1.20 1.42
C GLN A 140 -14.74 -0.38 0.13
N ASN A 141 -13.91 0.66 0.00
CA ASN A 141 -13.80 1.45 -1.22
C ASN A 141 -13.39 0.56 -2.41
N VAL A 142 -13.96 0.85 -3.59
CA VAL A 142 -13.72 0.06 -4.81
C VAL A 142 -12.23 -0.06 -5.14
N GLY A 143 -11.48 1.04 -4.98
CA GLY A 143 -10.05 1.06 -5.29
C GLY A 143 -9.19 0.18 -4.38
N THR A 144 -9.48 0.13 -3.07
CA THR A 144 -8.73 -0.73 -2.14
C THR A 144 -9.06 -2.20 -2.39
N THR A 145 -10.33 -2.49 -2.62
CA THR A 145 -10.83 -3.84 -2.93
C THR A 145 -10.19 -4.38 -4.20
N MET A 146 -10.19 -3.59 -5.29
CA MET A 146 -9.56 -3.97 -6.56
C MET A 146 -8.07 -4.28 -6.36
N LEU A 147 -7.36 -3.46 -5.59
CA LEU A 147 -5.93 -3.64 -5.37
C LEU A 147 -5.63 -4.90 -4.52
N GLN A 148 -6.47 -5.21 -3.52
CA GLN A 148 -6.41 -6.45 -2.75
C GLN A 148 -6.69 -7.70 -3.59
N VAL A 149 -7.68 -7.66 -4.48
CA VAL A 149 -7.96 -8.76 -5.43
C VAL A 149 -6.77 -8.99 -6.34
N CYS A 150 -6.21 -7.92 -6.90
CA CYS A 150 -5.01 -8.00 -7.73
C CYS A 150 -3.85 -8.65 -6.97
N ALA A 151 -3.66 -8.28 -5.69
CA ALA A 151 -2.60 -8.84 -4.86
C ALA A 151 -2.80 -10.31 -4.53
N ALA A 152 -4.02 -10.70 -4.14
CA ALA A 152 -4.37 -12.10 -3.90
C ALA A 152 -4.12 -12.95 -5.16
N TYR A 153 -4.58 -12.45 -6.31
CA TYR A 153 -4.40 -13.12 -7.59
C TYR A 153 -2.92 -13.21 -8.01
N GLY A 154 -2.18 -12.10 -7.94
CA GLY A 154 -0.76 -12.06 -8.30
C GLY A 154 0.10 -13.00 -7.46
N LEU A 155 -0.13 -13.06 -6.14
CA LEU A 155 0.56 -13.99 -5.25
C LEU A 155 0.18 -15.45 -5.53
N SER A 156 -1.11 -15.74 -5.73
CA SER A 156 -1.56 -17.09 -6.11
C SER A 156 -0.93 -17.53 -7.44
N PHE A 157 -0.86 -16.63 -8.42
CA PHE A 157 -0.24 -16.88 -9.72
C PHE A 157 1.27 -17.16 -9.59
N GLY A 158 1.99 -16.32 -8.83
CA GLY A 158 3.41 -16.52 -8.55
C GLY A 158 3.70 -17.84 -7.82
N ALA A 159 2.89 -18.18 -6.81
CA ALA A 159 3.00 -19.46 -6.12
C ALA A 159 2.72 -20.65 -7.05
N GLY A 160 1.69 -20.55 -7.90
CA GLY A 160 1.39 -21.55 -8.91
C GLY A 160 2.53 -21.74 -9.92
N ALA A 161 3.18 -20.66 -10.35
CA ALA A 161 4.33 -20.70 -11.24
C ALA A 161 5.54 -21.41 -10.61
N LEU A 162 5.83 -21.14 -9.33
CA LEU A 162 6.87 -21.84 -8.57
C LEU A 162 6.56 -23.33 -8.41
N LEU A 163 5.33 -23.66 -8.05
CA LEU A 163 4.90 -25.05 -7.90
C LEU A 163 4.84 -25.81 -9.23
N GLY A 164 4.70 -25.09 -10.35
CA GLY A 164 4.75 -25.65 -11.70
C GLY A 164 6.12 -26.24 -12.08
N GLN A 165 7.17 -25.93 -11.33
CA GLN A 165 8.49 -26.55 -11.51
C GLN A 165 8.54 -27.98 -10.95
N ILE A 166 7.54 -28.37 -10.15
CA ILE A 166 7.44 -29.71 -9.61
C ILE A 166 6.72 -30.59 -10.66
N PRO A 167 7.23 -31.80 -10.99
CA PRO A 167 6.71 -32.64 -12.07
C PRO A 167 5.33 -33.28 -11.82
N PHE A 168 4.54 -32.73 -10.88
CA PHE A 168 3.17 -33.17 -10.62
C PHE A 168 2.18 -32.23 -11.33
N PRO A 169 1.49 -32.68 -12.39
CA PRO A 169 0.71 -31.79 -13.27
C PRO A 169 -0.45 -31.09 -12.56
N PHE A 170 -1.09 -31.76 -11.60
CA PHE A 170 -2.28 -31.23 -10.91
C PHE A 170 -1.96 -30.43 -9.64
N LEU A 171 -0.76 -30.62 -9.07
CA LEU A 171 -0.38 -29.96 -7.82
C LEU A 171 -0.40 -28.43 -7.89
N PRO A 172 0.22 -27.76 -8.89
CA PRO A 172 0.19 -26.29 -8.96
C PRO A 172 -1.23 -25.76 -9.17
N TRP A 173 -2.09 -26.52 -9.85
CA TRP A 173 -3.48 -26.16 -10.10
C TRP A 173 -4.26 -26.13 -8.78
N PHE A 174 -4.27 -27.23 -8.03
CA PHE A 174 -4.95 -27.30 -6.72
C PHE A 174 -4.37 -26.30 -5.70
N ALA A 175 -3.04 -26.22 -5.61
CA ALA A 175 -2.39 -25.32 -4.67
C ALA A 175 -2.70 -23.85 -4.96
N SER A 176 -2.73 -23.44 -6.24
CA SER A 176 -3.08 -22.06 -6.61
C SER A 176 -4.49 -21.67 -6.15
N VAL A 177 -5.46 -22.58 -6.27
CA VAL A 177 -6.84 -22.36 -5.79
C VAL A 177 -6.86 -22.23 -4.27
N VAL A 178 -6.23 -23.17 -3.54
CA VAL A 178 -6.19 -23.14 -2.07
C VAL A 178 -5.51 -21.87 -1.54
N ILE A 179 -4.40 -21.47 -2.16
CA ILE A 179 -3.69 -20.23 -1.83
C ILE A 179 -4.58 -19.02 -2.11
N LEU A 180 -5.28 -19.00 -3.25
CA LEU A 180 -6.19 -17.91 -3.59
C LEU A 180 -7.31 -17.79 -2.55
N ILE A 181 -7.93 -18.90 -2.13
CA ILE A 181 -8.97 -18.90 -1.08
C ILE A 181 -8.42 -18.29 0.21
N GLY A 182 -7.25 -18.75 0.68
CA GLY A 182 -6.63 -18.23 1.90
C GLY A 182 -6.30 -16.73 1.81
N LEU A 183 -5.85 -16.26 0.65
CA LEU A 183 -5.56 -14.84 0.41
C LEU A 183 -6.83 -13.99 0.33
N LEU A 184 -7.91 -14.49 -0.29
CA LEU A 184 -9.19 -13.79 -0.34
C LEU A 184 -9.79 -13.64 1.06
N ILE A 185 -9.76 -14.68 1.89
CA ILE A 185 -10.21 -14.62 3.29
C ILE A 185 -9.39 -13.58 4.07
N LYS A 186 -8.06 -13.59 3.90
CA LYS A 186 -7.17 -12.73 4.68
C LYS A 186 -7.20 -11.26 4.24
N PHE A 187 -7.26 -10.99 2.92
CA PHE A 187 -7.18 -9.62 2.41
C PHE A 187 -8.53 -8.94 2.29
N LEU A 188 -9.58 -9.68 1.97
CA LEU A 188 -10.92 -9.12 1.76
C LEU A 188 -11.89 -9.43 2.91
N GLU A 189 -11.46 -10.18 3.92
CA GLU A 189 -12.28 -10.56 5.09
C GLU A 189 -13.58 -11.28 4.69
N ILE A 190 -13.55 -12.02 3.58
CA ILE A 190 -14.70 -12.74 3.02
C ILE A 190 -14.86 -14.09 3.73
N ASP A 191 -16.10 -14.53 3.88
CA ASP A 191 -16.41 -15.85 4.40
C ASP A 191 -15.81 -16.97 3.54
N ILE A 192 -15.42 -18.09 4.16
CA ILE A 192 -14.69 -19.18 3.49
C ILE A 192 -15.49 -19.77 2.32
N ARG A 193 -16.82 -19.82 2.44
CA ARG A 193 -17.72 -20.34 1.39
C ARG A 193 -17.70 -19.45 0.15
N ASP A 194 -17.82 -18.14 0.33
CA ASP A 194 -17.81 -17.17 -0.76
C ASP A 194 -16.43 -17.08 -1.40
N ALA A 195 -15.36 -17.08 -0.60
CA ALA A 195 -13.99 -17.09 -1.08
C ALA A 195 -13.70 -18.34 -1.95
N ALA A 196 -14.19 -19.51 -1.54
CA ALA A 196 -14.08 -20.74 -2.31
C ALA A 196 -14.78 -20.66 -3.67
N ILE A 197 -16.01 -20.15 -3.71
CA ILE A 197 -16.79 -19.99 -4.95
C ILE A 197 -16.06 -19.04 -5.90
N VAL A 198 -15.64 -17.87 -5.43
CA VAL A 198 -14.92 -16.88 -6.24
C VAL A 198 -13.61 -17.48 -6.78
N ALA A 199 -12.83 -18.15 -5.94
CA ALA A 199 -11.56 -18.74 -6.37
C ALA A 199 -11.75 -19.81 -7.47
N VAL A 200 -12.78 -20.66 -7.34
CA VAL A 200 -13.11 -21.67 -8.36
C VAL A 200 -13.57 -21.00 -9.65
N LEU A 201 -14.43 -19.98 -9.60
CA LEU A 201 -14.89 -19.27 -10.79
C LEU A 201 -13.73 -18.58 -11.54
N VAL A 202 -12.85 -17.89 -10.81
CA VAL A 202 -11.65 -17.27 -11.37
C VAL A 202 -10.75 -18.32 -12.03
N TRP A 203 -10.59 -19.48 -11.40
CA TRP A 203 -9.79 -20.57 -11.92
C TRP A 203 -10.38 -21.19 -13.19
N VAL A 204 -11.68 -21.44 -13.23
CA VAL A 204 -12.38 -21.94 -14.43
C VAL A 204 -12.25 -20.94 -15.58
N ALA A 205 -12.48 -19.65 -15.30
CA ALA A 205 -12.34 -18.59 -16.29
C ALA A 205 -10.91 -18.52 -16.84
N ARG A 206 -9.90 -18.61 -15.97
CA ARG A 206 -8.49 -18.69 -16.35
C ARG A 206 -8.18 -19.90 -17.23
N GLY A 207 -8.70 -21.09 -16.86
CA GLY A 207 -8.55 -22.30 -17.67
C GLY A 207 -9.14 -22.14 -19.06
N GLY A 208 -10.31 -21.50 -19.16
CA GLY A 208 -10.95 -21.16 -20.44
C GLY A 208 -10.10 -20.23 -21.30
N ILE A 209 -9.54 -19.16 -20.72
CA ILE A 209 -8.62 -18.25 -21.42
C ILE A 209 -7.39 -19.01 -21.92
N GLY A 210 -6.81 -19.86 -21.07
CA GLY A 210 -5.64 -20.66 -21.43
C GLY A 210 -5.91 -21.58 -22.61
N LEU A 211 -7.10 -22.21 -22.64
CA LEU A 211 -7.54 -23.07 -23.74
C LEU A 211 -7.77 -22.27 -25.03
N ILE A 212 -8.45 -21.12 -24.97
CA ILE A 212 -8.66 -20.25 -26.14
C ILE A 212 -7.33 -19.83 -26.73
N VAL A 213 -6.41 -19.38 -25.89
CA VAL A 213 -5.09 -18.91 -26.33
C VAL A 213 -4.27 -20.07 -26.92
N ALA A 214 -4.30 -21.26 -26.30
CA ALA A 214 -3.64 -22.44 -26.85
C ALA A 214 -4.19 -22.82 -28.23
N VAL A 215 -5.52 -22.76 -28.42
CA VAL A 215 -6.16 -23.00 -29.73
C VAL A 215 -5.71 -21.97 -30.76
N LEU A 216 -5.66 -20.68 -30.40
CA LEU A 216 -5.23 -19.61 -31.31
C LEU A 216 -3.74 -19.69 -31.72
N MET A 217 -2.90 -20.34 -30.91
CA MET A 217 -1.49 -20.52 -31.25
C MET A 217 -1.22 -21.72 -32.15
N TRP A 218 -2.08 -22.74 -32.10
CA TRP A 218 -1.87 -24.02 -32.80
C TRP A 218 -2.79 -24.22 -34.01
N GLY A 219 -3.82 -23.39 -34.18
CA GLY A 219 -4.69 -23.36 -35.34
C GLY A 219 -4.26 -22.30 -36.35
#